data_AF-A0AAU1F7S7-F1
#
_entry.id   AF-A0AAU1F7S7-F1
#
_cell.length_a   1.000
_cell.length_b   1.000
_cell.length_c   1.000
_cell.angle_alpha   90.00
_cell.angle_beta   90.00
_cell.angle_gamma   90.00
#
_symmetry.space_group_name_H-M   'P 1'
#
loop_
_entity.id
_entity.type
_entity.pdbx_description
1 polymer ?
#
loop_
_entity_poly.entity_id
_entity_poly.type
_entity_poly.pdbx_seq_one_letter_code
_entity_poly.pdbx_strand_id
1 'polypeptide(L)'
;MTQGMFSLPATHRPKGRRYIREIRRAILDYWYATVEDAEAAALEARRVVSAVNVLDEAVFADAFGQPYRDHRARDREGKVVMGLELIRNCEEHAAVVFDELLVPYAQFSIPMAHGGTRMRTVYRWARYADLPPDYANLTSTATAGQKRARKEAQGAFRDWVEGRHVLDTLFDAVRFFQDLDPGLAVSEPPETNSCL
;
A
#
# COMPACT_ATOMS: atom_id res chain seq x y z
N MET A 1 -0.44 -25.02 14.09
CA MET A 1 -0.34 -23.58 13.82
C MET A 1 0.97 -23.37 13.10
N THR A 2 0.95 -22.90 11.85
CA THR A 2 2.16 -22.60 11.09
C THR A 2 2.78 -21.34 11.70
N GLN A 3 4.00 -21.45 12.24
CA GLN A 3 4.71 -20.30 12.79
C GLN A 3 5.19 -19.45 11.61
N GLY A 4 4.77 -18.17 11.57
CA GLY A 4 5.23 -17.23 10.55
C GLY A 4 6.70 -16.93 10.73
N MET A 5 7.40 -16.64 9.64
CA MET A 5 8.83 -16.31 9.66
C MET A 5 9.12 -15.05 10.50
N PHE A 6 8.17 -14.12 10.53
CA PHE A 6 8.23 -12.87 11.30
C PHE A 6 6.95 -12.69 12.12
N SER A 7 6.55 -13.71 12.89
CA SER A 7 5.38 -13.62 13.76
C SER A 7 5.49 -12.51 14.80
N LEU A 8 4.55 -11.56 14.78
CA LEU A 8 4.63 -10.35 15.59
C LEU A 8 4.61 -10.66 17.09
N PRO A 9 5.50 -10.03 17.88
CA PRO A 9 5.46 -10.11 19.34
C PRO A 9 4.17 -9.50 19.87
N ALA A 10 3.77 -9.89 21.08
CA ALA A 10 2.51 -9.46 21.70
C ALA A 10 2.36 -7.92 21.78
N THR A 11 3.48 -7.20 21.90
CA THR A 11 3.51 -5.73 21.94
C THR A 11 3.13 -5.07 20.61
N HIS A 12 3.43 -5.70 19.47
CA HIS A 12 3.22 -5.14 18.14
C HIS A 12 1.96 -5.70 17.46
N ARG A 13 1.52 -6.89 17.87
CA ARG A 13 0.40 -7.61 17.26
C ARG A 13 -0.92 -6.82 17.20
N PRO A 14 -1.36 -6.07 18.24
CA PRO A 14 -2.59 -5.28 18.16
C PRO A 14 -2.52 -4.21 17.06
N LYS A 15 -1.38 -3.52 16.94
CA LYS A 15 -1.15 -2.51 15.90
C LYS A 15 -1.08 -3.17 14.51
N GLY A 16 -0.39 -4.30 14.38
CA GLY A 16 -0.38 -5.09 13.14
C GLY A 16 -1.77 -5.50 12.67
N ARG A 17 -2.60 -6.06 13.58
CA ARG A 17 -4.00 -6.42 13.30
C ARG A 17 -4.85 -5.22 12.91
N ARG A 18 -4.66 -4.06 13.55
CA ARG A 18 -5.36 -2.83 13.22
C ARG A 18 -5.07 -2.39 11.78
N TYR A 19 -3.79 -2.31 11.41
CA TYR A 19 -3.39 -1.80 10.10
C TYR A 19 -3.65 -2.79 8.97
N ILE A 20 -3.56 -4.11 9.16
CA ILE A 20 -3.98 -5.06 8.11
C ILE A 20 -5.50 -5.00 7.86
N ARG A 21 -6.32 -4.75 8.90
CA ARG A 21 -7.76 -4.50 8.76
C ARG A 21 -8.03 -3.19 8.04
N GLU A 22 -7.25 -2.15 8.33
CA GLU A 22 -7.32 -0.87 7.65
C GLU A 22 -6.99 -0.99 6.16
N ILE A 23 -5.89 -1.66 5.81
CA ILE A 23 -5.51 -1.94 4.41
C ILE A 23 -6.64 -2.63 3.67
N ARG A 24 -7.22 -3.69 4.24
CA ARG A 24 -8.34 -4.43 3.61
C ARG A 24 -9.57 -3.56 3.38
N ARG A 25 -9.92 -2.70 4.36
CA ARG A 25 -11.05 -1.75 4.22
C ARG A 25 -10.76 -0.72 3.15
N ALA A 26 -9.58 -0.10 3.19
CA ALA A 26 -9.19 0.93 2.23
C ALA A 26 -9.03 0.37 0.79
N ILE A 27 -8.66 -0.90 0.61
CA ILE A 27 -8.68 -1.56 -0.72
C ILE A 27 -10.12 -1.66 -1.25
N LEU A 28 -11.08 -1.97 -0.38
CA LEU A 28 -12.49 -2.02 -0.76
C LEU A 28 -13.02 -0.62 -1.08
N ASP A 29 -12.68 0.37 -0.25
CA ASP A 29 -13.05 1.78 -0.46
C ASP A 29 -12.46 2.28 -1.79
N TYR A 30 -11.18 2.00 -2.07
CA TYR A 30 -10.53 2.25 -3.36
C TYR A 30 -11.31 1.64 -4.52
N TRP A 31 -11.71 0.37 -4.39
CA TRP A 31 -12.46 -0.29 -5.45
C TRP A 31 -13.80 0.40 -5.75
N TYR A 32 -14.49 0.93 -4.74
CA TYR A 32 -15.72 1.70 -4.96
C TYR A 32 -15.43 3.09 -5.54
N ALA A 33 -14.39 3.77 -5.05
CA ALA A 33 -13.97 5.07 -5.53
C ALA A 33 -13.64 5.08 -7.03
N THR A 34 -13.19 3.95 -7.60
CA THR A 34 -12.96 3.83 -9.06
C THR A 34 -14.20 3.99 -9.96
N VAL A 35 -15.40 4.04 -9.38
CA VAL A 35 -16.68 4.30 -10.07
C VAL A 35 -17.07 5.78 -9.99
N GLU A 36 -16.42 6.55 -9.14
CA GLU A 36 -16.69 7.98 -8.92
C GLU A 36 -15.85 8.81 -9.89
N ASP A 37 -14.55 8.94 -9.62
CA ASP A 37 -13.58 9.64 -10.46
C ASP A 37 -12.13 9.24 -10.08
N ALA A 38 -11.16 9.87 -10.72
CA ALA A 38 -9.74 9.59 -10.49
C ALA A 38 -9.23 10.14 -9.15
N GLU A 39 -9.77 11.26 -8.68
CA GLU A 39 -9.37 11.92 -7.43
C GLU A 39 -9.78 11.07 -6.23
N ALA A 40 -11.04 10.62 -6.19
CA ALA A 40 -11.54 9.71 -5.16
C ALA A 40 -10.70 8.42 -5.11
N ALA A 41 -10.37 7.85 -6.27
CA ALA A 41 -9.51 6.68 -6.34
C ALA A 41 -8.09 6.95 -5.82
N ALA A 42 -7.50 8.12 -6.13
CA ALA A 42 -6.18 8.51 -5.64
C ALA A 42 -6.16 8.68 -4.12
N LEU A 43 -7.18 9.33 -3.54
CA LEU A 43 -7.33 9.51 -2.09
C LEU A 43 -7.36 8.18 -1.33
N GLU A 44 -8.13 7.21 -1.82
CA GLU A 44 -8.18 5.90 -1.18
C GLU A 44 -6.91 5.07 -1.43
N ALA A 45 -6.30 5.16 -2.62
CA ALA A 45 -5.02 4.50 -2.89
C ALA A 45 -3.92 5.01 -1.94
N ARG A 46 -3.83 6.32 -1.76
CA ARG A 46 -2.95 6.98 -0.78
C ARG A 46 -3.19 6.43 0.63
N ARG A 47 -4.45 6.31 1.06
CA ARG A 47 -4.80 5.78 2.39
C ARG A 47 -4.32 4.34 2.57
N VAL A 48 -4.50 3.48 1.57
CA VAL A 48 -3.97 2.10 1.61
C VAL A 48 -2.45 2.12 1.74
N VAL A 49 -1.79 2.93 0.91
CA VAL A 49 -0.33 3.02 0.85
C VAL A 49 0.27 3.57 2.16
N SER A 50 -0.36 4.55 2.81
CA SER A 50 0.05 5.00 4.15
C SER A 50 -0.10 3.89 5.18
N ALA A 51 -1.19 3.12 5.16
CA ALA A 51 -1.40 1.99 6.07
C ALA A 51 -0.38 0.85 5.86
N VAL A 52 -0.01 0.56 4.60
CA VAL A 52 1.08 -0.36 4.23
C VAL A 52 2.40 0.11 4.84
N ASN A 53 2.75 1.39 4.70
CA ASN A 53 3.98 1.94 5.25
C ASN A 53 4.02 1.91 6.79
N VAL A 54 2.91 2.17 7.46
CA VAL A 54 2.86 2.05 8.92
C VAL A 54 3.08 0.59 9.36
N LEU A 55 2.50 -0.37 8.64
CA LEU A 55 2.70 -1.79 8.93
C LEU A 55 4.15 -2.21 8.66
N ASP A 56 4.73 -1.73 7.56
CA ASP A 56 6.11 -1.99 7.18
C ASP A 56 7.13 -1.43 8.18
N GLU A 57 7.09 -0.12 8.44
CA GLU A 57 8.11 0.56 9.24
C GLU A 57 7.83 0.50 10.73
N ALA A 58 6.64 0.92 11.14
CA ALA A 58 6.31 1.16 12.54
C ALA A 58 5.70 -0.05 13.25
N VAL A 59 5.68 -1.22 12.58
CA VAL A 59 5.29 -2.50 13.16
C VAL A 59 6.36 -3.55 12.87
N PHE A 60 6.62 -3.91 11.62
CA PHE A 60 7.57 -4.98 11.30
C PHE A 60 9.04 -4.55 11.43
N ALA A 61 9.43 -3.41 10.88
CA ALA A 61 10.82 -2.95 10.99
C ALA A 61 11.19 -2.55 12.44
N ASP A 62 10.25 -2.01 13.21
CA ASP A 62 10.44 -1.75 14.65
C ASP A 62 10.59 -3.06 15.45
N ALA A 63 9.75 -4.06 15.17
CA ALA A 63 9.80 -5.34 15.89
C ALA A 63 11.04 -6.19 15.60
N PHE A 64 11.53 -6.17 14.35
CA PHE A 64 12.53 -7.14 13.86
C PHE A 64 13.80 -6.50 13.32
N GLY A 65 13.86 -5.18 13.14
CA GLY A 65 15.05 -4.47 12.71
C GLY A 65 15.57 -4.89 11.33
N GLN A 66 16.90 -5.03 11.24
CA GLN A 66 17.59 -5.31 9.98
C GLN A 66 17.22 -6.67 9.34
N PRO A 67 17.07 -7.79 10.08
CA PRO A 67 16.61 -9.06 9.51
C PRO A 67 15.34 -8.96 8.67
N TYR A 68 14.36 -8.18 9.12
CA TYR A 68 13.14 -7.93 8.35
C TYR A 68 13.41 -7.11 7.09
N ARG A 69 14.20 -6.04 7.20
CA ARG A 69 14.56 -5.18 6.05
C ARG A 69 15.30 -5.98 4.97
N ASP A 70 16.21 -6.86 5.37
CA ASP A 70 16.97 -7.74 4.47
C ASP A 70 16.07 -8.79 3.80
N HIS A 71 15.05 -9.28 4.50
CA HIS A 71 14.05 -10.16 3.91
C HIS A 71 13.17 -9.40 2.89
N ARG A 72 12.59 -8.26 3.30
CA ARG A 72 11.76 -7.38 2.46
C ARG A 72 12.46 -7.00 1.16
N ALA A 73 13.75 -6.68 1.20
CA ALA A 73 14.54 -6.30 0.03
C ALA A 73 14.83 -7.46 -0.95
N ARG A 74 14.71 -8.71 -0.51
CA ARG A 74 14.94 -9.91 -1.34
C ARG A 74 13.65 -10.52 -1.85
N ASP A 75 12.59 -10.42 -1.06
CA ASP A 75 11.26 -10.90 -1.40
C ASP A 75 10.61 -10.09 -2.54
N ARG A 76 9.82 -10.75 -3.38
CA ARG A 76 9.19 -10.09 -4.53
C ARG A 76 8.10 -9.12 -4.07
N GLU A 77 7.19 -9.59 -3.23
CA GLU A 77 6.10 -8.80 -2.68
C GLU A 77 6.63 -7.76 -1.67
N GLY A 78 7.71 -8.06 -0.95
CA GLY A 78 8.44 -7.10 -0.12
C GLY A 78 9.01 -5.92 -0.92
N LYS A 79 9.47 -6.14 -2.16
CA LYS A 79 9.89 -5.05 -3.06
C LYS A 79 8.71 -4.19 -3.53
N VAL A 80 7.51 -4.77 -3.66
CA VAL A 80 6.30 -3.97 -3.93
C VAL A 80 6.02 -3.03 -2.75
N VAL A 81 6.06 -3.54 -1.52
CA VAL A 81 5.91 -2.71 -0.30
C VAL A 81 6.93 -1.58 -0.26
N MET A 82 8.21 -1.88 -0.56
CA MET A 82 9.25 -0.85 -0.67
C MET A 82 8.97 0.18 -1.77
N GLY A 83 8.43 -0.23 -2.92
CA GLY A 83 8.07 0.71 -3.99
C GLY A 83 6.90 1.61 -3.61
N LEU A 84 5.93 1.10 -2.85
CA LEU A 84 4.79 1.88 -2.37
C LEU A 84 5.21 2.96 -1.33
N GLU A 85 6.35 2.80 -0.67
CA GLU A 85 6.96 3.86 0.17
C GLU A 85 7.18 5.16 -0.62
N LEU A 86 7.54 5.07 -1.91
CA LEU A 86 7.68 6.25 -2.75
C LEU A 86 6.37 7.01 -2.86
N ILE A 87 5.27 6.34 -3.17
CA ILE A 87 3.95 6.96 -3.33
C ILE A 87 3.50 7.63 -2.03
N ARG A 88 3.67 6.96 -0.88
CA ARG A 88 3.40 7.58 0.42
C ARG A 88 4.21 8.86 0.61
N ASN A 89 5.51 8.79 0.33
CA ASN A 89 6.41 9.92 0.59
C ASN A 89 6.08 11.12 -0.30
N CYS A 90 5.65 10.86 -1.53
CA CYS A 90 5.14 11.83 -2.45
C CYS A 90 3.87 12.51 -1.92
N GLU A 91 2.86 11.72 -1.57
CA GLU A 91 1.55 12.20 -1.13
C GLU A 91 1.54 12.90 0.23
N GLU A 92 2.48 12.57 1.12
CA GLU A 92 2.54 13.15 2.46
C GLU A 92 3.51 14.32 2.59
N HIS A 93 4.57 14.37 1.77
CA HIS A 93 5.65 15.36 1.94
C HIS A 93 5.84 16.31 0.76
N ALA A 94 5.31 16.01 -0.43
CA ALA A 94 5.38 16.94 -1.54
C ALA A 94 4.37 18.07 -1.36
N ALA A 95 4.76 19.29 -1.74
CA ALA A 95 3.87 20.45 -1.71
C ALA A 95 2.89 20.49 -2.89
N VAL A 96 2.93 19.47 -3.76
CA VAL A 96 2.22 19.42 -5.04
C VAL A 96 1.36 18.16 -5.06
N VAL A 97 0.10 18.32 -5.45
CA VAL A 97 -0.80 17.20 -5.78
C VAL A 97 -0.49 16.74 -7.20
N PHE A 98 -0.33 15.44 -7.41
CA PHE A 98 -0.09 14.88 -8.73
C PHE A 98 -1.33 14.11 -9.23
N ASP A 99 -2.18 14.83 -9.97
CA ASP A 99 -3.45 14.31 -10.48
C ASP A 99 -3.28 13.11 -11.44
N GLU A 100 -2.10 12.94 -12.02
CA GLU A 100 -1.79 11.86 -12.97
C GLU A 100 -1.16 10.62 -12.30
N LEU A 101 -1.17 10.54 -10.97
CA LEU A 101 -0.64 9.38 -10.23
C LEU A 101 -1.29 8.06 -10.68
N LEU A 102 -2.59 8.11 -10.97
CA LEU A 102 -3.38 6.97 -11.41
C LEU A 102 -3.70 7.08 -12.90
N VAL A 103 -3.09 6.20 -13.69
CA VAL A 103 -3.27 6.17 -15.15
C VAL A 103 -4.40 5.20 -15.50
N PRO A 104 -5.47 5.66 -16.19
CA PRO A 104 -6.53 4.77 -16.67
C PRO A 104 -5.98 3.67 -17.56
N TYR A 105 -6.39 2.42 -17.32
CA TYR A 105 -5.96 1.27 -18.13
C TYR A 105 -7.12 0.57 -18.82
N ALA A 106 -8.19 0.30 -18.09
CA ALA A 106 -9.37 -0.38 -18.62
C ALA A 106 -10.64 0.24 -18.04
N GLN A 107 -11.74 0.13 -18.76
CA GLN A 107 -13.03 0.62 -18.32
C GLN A 107 -14.10 -0.47 -18.48
N PHE A 108 -14.96 -0.59 -17.48
CA PHE A 108 -16.03 -1.59 -17.43
C PHE A 108 -17.36 -0.94 -17.09
N SER A 109 -18.44 -1.32 -17.79
CA SER A 109 -19.79 -0.94 -17.39
C SER A 109 -20.26 -1.85 -16.26
N ILE A 110 -20.70 -1.26 -15.15
CA ILE A 110 -21.26 -1.97 -14.00
C ILE A 110 -22.77 -1.71 -13.93
N PRO A 111 -23.62 -2.75 -13.88
CA PRO A 111 -25.04 -2.57 -13.60
C PRO A 111 -25.25 -2.08 -12.17
N MET A 112 -26.16 -1.11 -12.00
CA MET A 112 -26.50 -0.54 -10.70
C MET A 112 -27.79 -1.17 -10.15
N ALA A 113 -27.87 -1.35 -8.83
CA ALA A 113 -29.01 -1.99 -8.17
C ALA A 113 -30.37 -1.30 -8.41
N HIS A 114 -30.37 0.01 -8.68
CA HIS A 114 -31.58 0.82 -8.90
C HIS A 114 -31.82 1.11 -10.40
N GLY A 115 -31.19 0.34 -11.30
CA GLY A 115 -31.23 0.58 -12.74
C GLY A 115 -30.13 1.52 -13.23
N GLY A 116 -29.81 1.40 -14.52
CA GLY A 116 -28.71 2.14 -15.17
C GLY A 116 -27.35 1.44 -15.06
N THR A 117 -26.35 2.03 -15.71
CA THR A 117 -24.97 1.56 -15.71
C THR A 117 -24.04 2.68 -15.29
N ARG A 118 -23.02 2.37 -14.48
CA ARG A 118 -21.89 3.28 -14.25
C ARG A 118 -20.63 2.71 -14.89
N MET A 119 -19.74 3.60 -15.31
CA MET A 119 -18.42 3.21 -15.79
C MET A 119 -17.48 3.13 -14.60
N ARG A 120 -16.72 2.04 -14.51
CA ARG A 120 -15.59 1.90 -13.60
C ARG A 120 -14.31 1.96 -14.39
N THR A 121 -13.35 2.71 -13.87
CA THR A 121 -12.00 2.75 -14.42
C THR A 121 -11.06 1.92 -13.57
N VAL A 122 -10.34 0.98 -14.18
CA VAL A 122 -9.22 0.30 -13.54
C VAL A 122 -7.95 1.08 -13.83
N TYR A 123 -7.24 1.42 -12.77
CA TYR A 123 -6.02 2.24 -12.85
C TYR A 123 -4.74 1.42 -12.74
N ARG A 124 -3.67 1.99 -13.28
CA ARG A 124 -2.28 1.62 -13.06
C ARG A 124 -1.53 2.76 -12.39
N TRP A 125 -0.43 2.43 -11.73
CA TRP A 125 0.50 3.45 -11.26
C TRP A 125 1.15 4.18 -12.45
N ALA A 126 1.31 5.49 -12.31
CA ALA A 126 2.13 6.30 -13.21
C ALA A 126 3.56 5.73 -13.34
N ARG A 127 4.22 6.01 -14.46
CA ARG A 127 5.63 5.66 -14.60
C ARG A 127 6.47 6.58 -13.75
N TYR A 128 7.61 6.10 -13.29
CA TYR A 128 8.53 6.92 -12.50
C TYR A 128 8.98 8.19 -13.25
N ALA A 129 9.13 8.09 -14.58
CA ALA A 129 9.50 9.21 -15.44
C ALA A 129 8.43 10.31 -15.54
N ASP A 130 7.17 9.97 -15.23
CA ASP A 130 6.03 10.89 -15.31
C ASP A 130 5.77 11.57 -13.95
N LEU A 131 6.39 11.07 -12.87
CA LEU A 131 6.25 11.66 -11.54
C LEU A 131 6.90 13.06 -11.50
N PRO A 132 6.32 14.03 -10.78
CA PRO A 132 6.89 15.36 -10.67
C PRO A 132 8.35 15.34 -10.18
N PRO A 133 9.21 16.25 -10.64
CA PRO A 133 10.58 16.33 -10.15
C PRO A 133 10.66 16.46 -8.62
N ASP A 134 9.70 17.13 -7.99
CA ASP A 134 9.64 17.27 -6.53
C ASP A 134 9.32 15.94 -5.81
N TYR A 135 8.73 14.97 -6.52
CA TYR A 135 8.51 13.60 -6.04
C TYR A 135 9.82 12.80 -6.11
N ALA A 136 10.64 13.07 -7.14
CA ALA A 136 11.91 12.40 -7.40
C ALA A 136 13.11 13.01 -6.65
N ASN A 137 13.10 14.31 -6.40
CA ASN A 137 14.26 15.07 -5.93
C ASN A 137 14.40 15.04 -4.41
N LEU A 138 15.65 14.87 -3.96
CA LEU A 138 16.03 14.89 -2.56
C LEU A 138 16.16 16.33 -2.07
N THR A 139 15.49 16.65 -0.98
CA THR A 139 15.85 17.82 -0.16
C THR A 139 17.30 17.64 0.33
N SER A 140 18.11 18.70 0.18
CA SER A 140 19.55 18.70 0.47
C SER A 140 19.90 18.34 1.93
N THR A 141 18.91 18.38 2.83
CA THR A 141 19.02 18.17 4.28
C THR A 141 18.91 16.71 4.75
N ALA A 142 18.63 15.75 3.86
CA ALA A 142 18.50 14.33 4.25
C ALA A 142 19.82 13.67 4.67
N THR A 143 19.77 12.84 5.71
CA THR A 143 20.91 12.02 6.18
C THR A 143 21.30 10.95 5.15
N ALA A 144 22.52 10.41 5.23
CA ALA A 144 23.00 9.36 4.32
C ALA A 144 22.11 8.09 4.35
N GLY A 145 21.59 7.72 5.53
CA GLY A 145 20.66 6.60 5.68
C GLY A 145 19.32 6.85 4.97
N GLN A 146 18.75 8.04 5.14
CA GLN A 146 17.51 8.44 4.47
C GLN A 146 17.67 8.50 2.94
N LYS A 147 18.82 8.98 2.46
CA LYS A 147 19.16 8.99 1.03
C LYS A 147 19.21 7.57 0.45
N ARG A 148 19.78 6.63 1.19
CA ARG A 148 19.85 5.21 0.78
C ARG A 148 18.47 4.57 0.73
N ALA A 149 17.69 4.66 1.81
CA ALA A 149 16.34 4.09 1.88
C ALA A 149 15.45 4.63 0.75
N ARG A 150 15.52 5.93 0.48
CA ARG A 150 14.76 6.55 -0.62
C ARG A 150 15.23 6.08 -2.00
N LYS A 151 16.53 5.90 -2.22
CA LYS A 151 17.04 5.33 -3.48
C LYS A 151 16.55 3.89 -3.68
N GLU A 152 16.50 3.11 -2.60
CA GLU A 152 15.97 1.74 -2.62
C GLU A 152 14.46 1.74 -2.95
N ALA A 153 13.66 2.63 -2.33
CA ALA A 153 12.24 2.80 -2.66
C ALA A 153 12.02 3.25 -4.12
N GLN A 154 12.83 4.18 -4.63
CA GLN A 154 12.75 4.64 -6.03
C GLN A 154 13.13 3.56 -7.03
N GLY A 155 14.11 2.71 -6.71
CA GLY A 155 14.47 1.55 -7.53
C GLY A 155 13.36 0.50 -7.50
N ALA A 156 12.86 0.18 -6.30
CA ALA A 156 11.78 -0.78 -6.12
C ALA A 156 10.49 -0.34 -6.82
N PHE A 157 10.16 0.96 -6.80
CA PHE A 157 9.02 1.50 -7.53
C PHE A 157 9.15 1.26 -9.04
N ARG A 158 10.30 1.63 -9.63
CA ARG A 158 10.58 1.42 -11.06
C ARG A 158 10.51 -0.04 -11.46
N ASP A 159 11.07 -0.93 -10.65
CA ASP A 159 11.21 -2.33 -11.03
C ASP A 159 9.93 -3.15 -10.74
N TRP A 160 9.12 -2.77 -9.74
CA TRP A 160 8.06 -3.63 -9.19
C TRP A 160 6.68 -2.99 -9.04
N VAL A 161 6.54 -1.68 -9.26
CA VAL A 161 5.26 -0.95 -9.05
C VAL A 161 4.83 -0.18 -10.29
N GLU A 162 5.73 0.53 -10.96
CA GLU A 162 5.39 1.42 -12.06
C GLU A 162 4.63 0.68 -13.18
N GLY A 163 3.57 1.30 -13.70
CA GLY A 163 2.76 0.72 -14.77
C GLY A 163 1.98 -0.56 -14.40
N ARG A 164 2.09 -1.07 -13.16
CA ARG A 164 1.26 -2.18 -12.68
C ARG A 164 -0.09 -1.70 -12.22
N HIS A 165 -1.05 -2.63 -12.21
CA HIS A 165 -2.37 -2.38 -11.65
C HIS A 165 -2.28 -2.04 -10.16
N VAL A 166 -2.99 -0.99 -9.76
CA VAL A 166 -3.02 -0.55 -8.36
C VAL A 166 -3.46 -1.70 -7.46
N LEU A 167 -4.61 -2.33 -7.75
CA LEU A 167 -5.12 -3.44 -6.95
C LEU A 167 -4.12 -4.59 -6.80
N ASP A 168 -3.45 -5.00 -7.87
CA ASP A 168 -2.48 -6.10 -7.82
C ASP A 168 -1.36 -5.78 -6.83
N THR A 169 -0.81 -4.56 -6.88
CA THR A 169 0.25 -4.15 -5.95
C THR A 169 -0.24 -4.03 -4.51
N LEU A 170 -1.49 -3.61 -4.29
CA LEU A 170 -2.08 -3.54 -2.94
C LEU A 170 -2.32 -4.95 -2.38
N PHE A 171 -2.75 -5.90 -3.21
CA PHE A 171 -2.89 -7.30 -2.81
C PHE A 171 -1.54 -8.00 -2.60
N ASP A 172 -0.51 -7.69 -3.39
CA ASP A 172 0.86 -8.14 -3.15
C ASP A 172 1.35 -7.69 -1.76
N ALA A 173 1.10 -6.43 -1.39
CA ALA A 173 1.45 -5.92 -0.06
C ALA A 173 0.69 -6.66 1.06
N VAL A 174 -0.62 -6.89 0.89
CA VAL A 174 -1.43 -7.68 1.85
C VAL A 174 -0.87 -9.09 2.01
N ARG A 175 -0.53 -9.73 0.89
CA ARG A 175 0.03 -11.08 0.87
C ARG A 175 1.36 -11.13 1.61
N PHE A 176 2.27 -10.19 1.32
CA PHE A 176 3.56 -10.09 1.99
C PHE A 176 3.40 -10.13 3.52
N PHE A 177 2.59 -9.24 4.09
CA PHE A 177 2.41 -9.20 5.54
C PHE A 177 1.74 -10.45 6.12
N GLN A 178 0.84 -11.10 5.40
CA GLN A 178 0.22 -12.35 5.84
C GLN A 178 1.16 -13.55 5.77
N ASP A 179 2.07 -13.58 4.79
CA ASP A 179 3.08 -14.62 4.67
C ASP A 179 4.16 -14.47 5.78
N LEU A 180 4.45 -13.23 6.19
CA LEU A 180 5.31 -12.95 7.35
C LEU A 180 4.69 -13.40 8.68
N ASP A 181 3.42 -13.06 8.90
CA ASP A 181 2.65 -13.44 10.09
C ASP A 181 1.24 -13.91 9.70
N PRO A 182 1.00 -15.24 9.60
CA PRO A 182 -0.31 -15.81 9.31
C PRO A 182 -1.40 -15.40 10.30
N GLY A 183 -1.03 -14.94 11.50
CA GLY A 183 -1.95 -14.39 12.49
C GLY A 183 -2.63 -13.08 12.06
N LEU A 184 -2.11 -12.41 11.02
CA LEU A 184 -2.73 -11.25 10.38
C LEU A 184 -3.80 -11.62 9.35
N ALA A 185 -3.80 -12.87 8.85
CA ALA A 185 -4.80 -13.34 7.91
C ALA A 185 -6.19 -13.48 8.56
N VAL A 186 -6.23 -13.82 9.85
CA VAL A 186 -7.45 -14.13 10.60
C VAL A 186 -8.28 -12.86 10.85
N SER A 187 -9.35 -12.72 10.07
CA SER A 187 -10.49 -11.89 10.47
C SER A 187 -11.20 -12.63 11.59
N GLU A 188 -10.90 -12.30 12.86
CA GLU A 188 -11.91 -12.55 13.89
C GLU A 188 -13.21 -11.90 13.39
N PRO A 189 -14.32 -12.65 13.24
CA PRO A 189 -15.60 -12.03 12.94
C PRO A 189 -15.84 -10.94 14.00
N PRO A 190 -16.53 -9.84 13.66
CA PRO A 190 -16.98 -8.94 14.71
C PRO A 190 -17.70 -9.79 15.74
N GLU A 191 -17.31 -9.69 17.01
CA GLU A 191 -18.10 -10.25 18.09
C GLU A 191 -19.51 -9.71 17.88
N THR A 192 -20.40 -10.56 17.39
CA THR A 192 -21.82 -10.30 17.48
C THR A 192 -22.06 -10.27 18.98
N ASN A 193 -22.07 -9.07 19.55
CA ASN A 193 -22.72 -8.81 20.81
C ASN A 193 -24.17 -9.27 20.63
N SER A 194 -24.41 -10.53 20.96
CA SER A 194 -25.73 -11.09 21.19
C SER A 194 -26.26 -10.42 22.47
N CYS A 195 -26.70 -9.18 22.29
CA CYS A 195 -27.71 -8.56 23.12
C CYS A 195 -29.02 -8.65 22.34
N LEU A 196 -29.67 -9.80 22.48
CA LEU A 196 -31.12 -9.97 22.41
C LEU A 196 -31.53 -10.78 23.63
#